data_AF-A0AA36MYA9-F1
#
_entry.id   AF-A0AA36MYA9-F1
#
_cell.length_a   1.000
_cell.length_b   1.000
_cell.length_c   1.000
_cell.angle_alpha   90.00
_cell.angle_beta   90.00
_cell.angle_gamma   90.00
#
_symmetry.space_group_name_H-M   'P 1'
#
loop_
_entity.id
_entity.type
_entity.pdbx_description
1 polymer ?
#
loop_
_entity_poly.entity_id
_entity_poly.type
_entity_poly.pdbx_seq_one_letter_code
_entity_poly.pdbx_strand_id
1 'polypeptide(L)'
;MPTTPWGMQRWACGWLMHHGTPAYASDTSGRDFQQFVDDVGRNRDFFNSVASAAFAFGQLVAAFKASPEGKIQEALAKTMEPFEPSRPQDEVIQRPVMETLRQRIASWQQHATIIGGRYQSGKSVATQEALRGVRGVVRFTIRSADWADRMCKQLGVDDEGLFKEVMRRVPEKLKDFPNNLTKCPILLLEVPRTTTEGINLISSTAKDVATDKIGSAIHVIVSASSAAVALAFDAGGTERQEDIWVGDLTEEEAKEFLALHGHEKNWRDFVDACGLRIGDLVKACENLKKGISLNDTKQEYRRFATAEAVGFMELQVHPKLNGRQMSQELLKVYPEGMPEVFNSIRILLGSLPN
;
A
#
# COMPACT_ATOMS: atom_id res chain seq x y z
N MET A 1 0.27 -16.67 21.83
CA MET A 1 1.55 -17.27 22.31
C MET A 1 2.25 -16.27 23.21
N PRO A 2 2.79 -16.67 24.37
CA PRO A 2 3.43 -15.73 25.29
C PRO A 2 4.72 -15.17 24.69
N THR A 3 4.89 -13.85 24.74
CA THR A 3 6.02 -13.10 24.16
C THR A 3 7.13 -12.78 25.16
N THR A 4 7.02 -13.26 26.40
CA THR A 4 8.01 -13.02 27.45
C THR A 4 8.59 -14.35 27.97
N PRO A 5 9.86 -14.37 28.40
CA PRO A 5 10.49 -15.56 28.97
C PRO A 5 9.72 -16.15 30.17
N TRP A 6 9.14 -15.29 31.01
CA TRP A 6 8.28 -15.67 32.13
C TRP A 6 6.94 -16.28 31.69
N GLY A 7 6.38 -15.81 30.56
CA GLY A 7 5.15 -16.35 29.98
C GLY A 7 5.36 -17.74 29.37
N MET A 8 6.52 -18.01 28.78
CA MET A 8 6.89 -19.35 28.30
C MET A 8 7.10 -20.34 29.45
N GLN A 9 7.72 -19.93 30.56
CA GLN A 9 7.87 -20.78 31.76
C GLN A 9 6.52 -21.19 32.34
N ARG A 10 5.56 -20.26 32.48
CA ARG A 10 4.21 -20.61 32.96
C ARG A 10 3.46 -21.54 32.01
N TRP A 11 3.63 -21.37 30.70
CA TRP A 11 2.98 -22.22 29.71
C TRP A 11 3.55 -23.64 29.71
N ALA A 12 4.88 -23.78 29.78
CA ALA A 12 5.54 -25.08 29.91
C ALA A 12 5.19 -25.80 31.23
N CYS A 13 5.15 -25.07 32.35
CA CYS A 13 4.72 -25.62 33.65
C CYS A 13 3.24 -26.05 33.63
N GLY A 14 2.36 -25.28 32.98
CA GLY A 14 0.94 -25.62 32.83
C GLY A 14 0.72 -26.85 31.95
N TRP A 15 1.50 -27.01 30.88
CA TRP A 15 1.45 -28.17 29.99
C TRP A 15 1.94 -29.46 30.67
N LEU A 16 3.02 -29.36 31.46
CA LEU A 16 3.56 -30.48 32.23
C LEU A 16 2.63 -30.92 33.38
N MET A 17 1.97 -29.98 34.07
CA MET A 17 1.01 -30.34 35.13
C MET A 17 -0.27 -31.01 34.61
N HIS A 18 -0.69 -30.74 33.36
CA HIS A 18 -1.86 -31.39 32.75
C HIS A 18 -1.57 -32.78 32.16
N HIS A 19 -0.30 -33.11 31.90
CA HIS A 19 0.09 -34.36 31.25
C HIS A 19 1.05 -35.25 32.05
N GLY A 20 1.45 -34.84 33.26
CA GLY A 20 2.33 -35.62 34.11
C GLY A 20 2.06 -35.41 35.59
N THR A 21 1.19 -36.23 36.18
CA THR A 21 1.27 -36.58 37.60
C THR A 21 0.94 -38.06 37.79
N PRO A 22 1.78 -38.86 38.46
CA PRO A 22 1.30 -39.84 39.41
C PRO A 22 1.10 -39.14 40.76
N ALA A 23 -0.04 -39.43 41.39
CA ALA A 23 -0.38 -38.99 42.72
C ALA A 23 0.70 -39.40 43.75
N TYR A 24 1.07 -38.48 44.64
CA TYR A 24 1.65 -38.83 45.93
C TYR A 24 0.95 -38.03 47.02
N ALA A 25 0.04 -38.71 47.71
CA ALA A 25 -0.49 -38.31 48.99
C ALA A 25 0.31 -39.00 50.10
N SER A 26 0.38 -38.31 51.26
CA SER A 26 0.75 -38.78 52.61
C SER A 26 2.11 -39.46 52.78
N ASP A 27 3.05 -38.81 53.48
CA ASP A 27 3.32 -39.14 54.89
C ASP A 27 4.37 -38.16 55.47
N THR A 28 4.12 -37.66 56.67
CA THR A 28 5.05 -36.79 57.41
C THR A 28 5.82 -37.62 58.43
N SER A 29 7.03 -38.07 58.09
CA SER A 29 7.99 -38.57 59.08
C SER A 29 9.45 -38.39 58.64
N GLY A 30 10.18 -37.51 59.33
CA GLY A 30 11.51 -37.79 59.90
C GLY A 30 12.68 -38.29 59.03
N ARG A 31 12.64 -38.17 57.70
CA ARG A 31 13.74 -38.31 56.73
C ARG A 31 13.43 -37.30 55.62
N ASP A 32 14.28 -36.47 55.06
CA ASP A 32 15.72 -36.24 55.11
C ASP A 32 15.88 -34.81 54.55
N PHE A 33 16.41 -33.86 55.32
CA PHE A 33 16.74 -32.53 54.75
C PHE A 33 17.77 -32.70 53.61
N GLN A 34 18.62 -33.72 53.70
CA GLN A 34 19.56 -34.12 52.65
C GLN A 34 18.85 -34.64 51.38
N GLN A 35 17.73 -35.36 51.52
CA GLN A 35 16.93 -35.89 50.41
C GLN A 35 16.08 -34.80 49.76
N PHE A 36 15.61 -33.81 50.54
CA PHE A 36 15.03 -32.57 50.00
C PHE A 36 16.09 -31.72 49.27
N VAL A 37 17.30 -31.58 49.81
CA VAL A 37 18.42 -30.88 49.15
C VAL A 37 18.88 -31.63 47.88
N ASP A 38 18.89 -32.97 47.90
CA ASP A 38 19.18 -33.79 46.73
C ASP A 38 18.05 -33.77 45.69
N ASP A 39 16.78 -33.71 46.09
CA ASP A 39 15.64 -33.56 45.19
C ASP A 39 15.52 -32.14 44.63
N VAL A 40 15.90 -31.11 45.40
CA VAL A 40 16.06 -29.73 44.93
C VAL A 40 17.29 -29.60 44.02
N GLY A 41 18.37 -30.33 44.29
CA GLY A 41 19.56 -30.45 43.45
C GLY A 41 19.30 -31.15 42.12
N ARG A 42 18.56 -32.27 42.13
CA ARG A 42 18.09 -32.96 40.92
C ARG A 42 17.08 -32.12 40.15
N ASN A 43 16.22 -31.37 40.84
CA ASN A 43 15.36 -30.37 40.20
C ASN A 43 16.17 -29.23 39.61
N ARG A 44 17.28 -28.80 40.21
CA ARG A 44 18.16 -27.77 39.63
C ARG A 44 18.76 -28.24 38.32
N ASP A 45 19.18 -29.50 38.21
CA ASP A 45 19.67 -30.07 36.94
C ASP A 45 18.55 -30.19 35.90
N PHE A 46 17.33 -30.53 36.32
CA PHE A 46 16.14 -30.50 35.46
C PHE A 46 15.79 -29.08 35.00
N PHE A 47 15.76 -28.09 35.89
CA PHE A 47 15.51 -26.68 35.56
C PHE A 47 16.62 -26.09 34.68
N ASN A 48 17.88 -26.44 34.93
CA ASN A 48 19.01 -26.08 34.07
C ASN A 48 18.90 -26.73 32.68
N SER A 49 18.46 -28.00 32.61
CA SER A 49 18.21 -28.70 31.36
C SER A 49 17.07 -28.07 30.56
N VAL A 50 15.94 -27.75 31.21
CA VAL A 50 14.81 -27.06 30.59
C VAL A 50 15.19 -25.64 30.15
N ALA A 51 15.96 -24.90 30.96
CA ALA A 51 16.45 -23.58 30.59
C ALA A 51 17.44 -23.63 29.42
N SER A 52 18.34 -24.63 29.40
CA SER A 52 19.26 -24.87 28.29
C SER A 52 18.53 -25.27 27.01
N ALA A 53 17.52 -26.14 27.09
CA ALA A 53 16.68 -26.52 25.96
C ALA A 53 15.86 -25.33 25.43
N ALA A 54 15.29 -24.50 26.31
CA ALA A 54 14.59 -23.28 25.92
C ALA A 54 15.52 -22.26 25.24
N PHE A 55 16.76 -22.12 25.75
CA PHE A 55 17.78 -21.28 25.15
C PHE A 55 18.22 -21.79 23.77
N ALA A 56 18.50 -23.09 23.65
CA ALA A 56 18.85 -23.73 22.37
C ALA A 56 17.72 -23.64 21.35
N PHE A 57 16.47 -23.84 21.78
CA PHE A 57 15.29 -23.63 20.93
C PHE A 57 15.16 -22.16 20.50
N GLY A 58 15.39 -21.22 21.41
CA GLY A 58 15.42 -19.79 21.10
C GLY A 58 16.49 -19.44 20.06
N GLN A 59 17.70 -20.00 20.18
CA GLN A 59 18.76 -19.83 19.18
C GLN A 59 18.38 -20.43 17.83
N LEU A 60 17.75 -21.61 17.81
CA LEU A 60 17.30 -22.26 16.58
C LEU A 60 16.20 -21.46 15.88
N VAL A 61 15.24 -20.90 16.62
CA VAL A 61 14.22 -20.01 16.08
C VAL A 61 14.85 -18.73 15.52
N ALA A 62 15.81 -18.14 16.23
CA ALA A 62 16.52 -16.95 15.74
C ALA A 62 17.33 -17.25 14.47
N ALA A 63 18.03 -18.39 14.43
CA ALA A 63 18.79 -18.83 13.27
C ALA A 63 17.86 -19.12 12.06
N PHE A 64 16.70 -19.75 12.30
CA PHE A 64 15.70 -19.97 11.26
C PHE A 64 15.16 -18.64 10.73
N LYS A 65 14.76 -17.71 11.60
CA LYS A 65 14.29 -16.37 11.18
C LYS A 65 15.33 -15.59 10.39
N ALA A 66 16.61 -15.75 10.72
CA ALA A 66 17.70 -15.13 9.97
C ALA A 66 18.02 -15.82 8.64
N SER A 67 17.58 -17.08 8.46
CA SER A 67 17.78 -17.83 7.22
C SER A 67 16.92 -17.30 6.07
N PRO A 68 17.32 -17.53 4.80
CA PRO A 68 16.51 -17.16 3.63
C PRO A 68 15.08 -17.71 3.68
N GLU A 69 14.90 -18.97 4.09
CA GLU A 69 13.59 -19.60 4.19
C GLU A 69 12.73 -18.96 5.30
N GLY A 70 13.32 -18.65 6.46
CA GLY A 70 12.59 -17.94 7.52
C GLY A 70 12.12 -16.56 7.09
N LYS A 71 12.96 -15.81 6.38
CA LYS A 71 12.58 -14.50 5.79
C LYS A 71 11.46 -14.65 4.76
N ILE A 72 11.53 -15.67 3.89
CA ILE A 72 10.45 -15.95 2.93
C ILE A 72 9.14 -16.24 3.66
N GLN A 73 9.15 -17.08 4.71
CA GLN A 73 7.93 -17.42 5.44
C GLN A 73 7.34 -16.21 6.19
N GLU A 74 8.19 -15.35 6.76
CA GLU A 74 7.74 -14.11 7.42
C GLU A 74 7.15 -13.12 6.40
N ALA A 75 7.83 -12.90 5.28
CA ALA A 75 7.35 -12.08 4.17
C ALA A 75 6.03 -12.61 3.59
N LEU A 76 5.92 -13.92 3.43
CA LEU A 76 4.70 -14.59 2.96
C LEU A 76 3.56 -14.40 3.95
N ALA A 77 3.80 -14.60 5.24
CA ALA A 77 2.79 -14.38 6.29
C ALA A 77 2.26 -12.93 6.25
N LYS A 78 3.16 -11.95 6.17
CA LYS A 78 2.82 -10.52 6.02
C LYS A 78 2.00 -10.23 4.77
N THR A 79 2.36 -10.85 3.65
CA THR A 79 1.67 -10.66 2.36
C THR A 79 0.27 -11.29 2.34
N MET A 80 0.03 -12.28 3.20
CA MET A 80 -1.26 -12.97 3.34
C MET A 80 -2.22 -12.31 4.34
N GLU A 81 -1.80 -11.24 5.02
CA GLU A 81 -2.71 -10.40 5.79
C GLU A 81 -3.72 -9.72 4.83
N PRO A 82 -5.00 -9.59 5.21
CA PRO A 82 -5.95 -8.79 4.43
C PRO A 82 -5.43 -7.36 4.27
N PHE A 83 -5.50 -6.84 3.06
CA PHE A 83 -5.10 -5.48 2.80
C PHE A 83 -6.04 -4.48 3.48
N GLU A 84 -5.47 -3.65 4.34
CA GLU A 84 -6.19 -2.58 5.03
C GLU A 84 -5.80 -1.21 4.43
N PRO A 85 -6.78 -0.45 3.89
CA PRO A 85 -6.57 0.91 3.46
C PRO A 85 -6.06 1.81 4.59
N SER A 86 -5.35 2.86 4.20
CA SER A 86 -4.85 3.87 5.15
C SER A 86 -5.95 4.73 5.78
N ARG A 87 -7.14 4.77 5.19
CA ARG A 87 -8.30 5.52 5.68
C ARG A 87 -9.38 4.58 6.24
N PRO A 88 -10.07 5.00 7.33
CA PRO A 88 -11.28 4.32 7.80
C PRO A 88 -12.36 4.31 6.71
N GLN A 89 -13.17 3.25 6.66
CA GLN A 89 -14.19 3.07 5.63
C GLN A 89 -15.33 4.09 5.75
N ASP A 90 -15.67 4.50 6.96
CA ASP A 90 -16.70 5.49 7.28
C ASP A 90 -16.33 6.92 6.84
N GLU A 91 -15.06 7.18 6.50
CA GLU A 91 -14.61 8.44 5.92
C GLU A 91 -14.61 8.44 4.38
N VAL A 92 -15.01 7.34 3.74
CA VAL A 92 -14.87 7.16 2.30
C VAL A 92 -16.24 6.93 1.63
N ILE A 93 -16.59 7.81 0.70
CA ILE A 93 -17.74 7.59 -0.18
C ILE A 93 -17.48 6.46 -1.16
N GLN A 94 -18.52 5.69 -1.49
CA GLN A 94 -18.41 4.70 -2.55
C GLN A 94 -18.45 5.40 -3.91
N ARG A 95 -17.48 5.10 -4.76
CA ARG A 95 -17.39 5.66 -6.12
C ARG A 95 -17.46 4.54 -7.15
N PRO A 96 -18.12 4.73 -8.32
CA PRO A 96 -18.20 3.71 -9.35
C PRO A 96 -16.85 3.14 -9.77
N VAL A 97 -15.80 3.99 -9.81
CA VAL A 97 -14.45 3.58 -10.16
C VAL A 97 -13.85 2.54 -9.20
N MET A 98 -14.28 2.51 -7.94
CA MET A 98 -13.84 1.48 -6.98
C MET A 98 -14.35 0.10 -7.40
N GLU A 99 -15.59 0.03 -7.88
CA GLU A 99 -16.16 -1.21 -8.39
C GLU A 99 -15.55 -1.61 -9.73
N THR A 100 -15.29 -0.66 -10.63
CA THR A 100 -14.51 -0.91 -11.85
C THR A 100 -13.15 -1.53 -11.54
N LEU A 101 -12.45 -1.01 -10.53
CA LEU A 101 -11.17 -1.56 -10.06
C LEU A 101 -11.33 -2.95 -9.47
N ARG A 102 -12.37 -3.23 -8.66
CA ARG A 102 -12.64 -4.57 -8.14
C ARG A 102 -12.90 -5.58 -9.24
N GLN A 103 -13.74 -5.23 -10.21
CA GLN A 103 -14.03 -6.07 -11.37
C GLN A 103 -12.76 -6.35 -12.15
N ARG A 104 -11.95 -5.32 -12.39
CA ARG A 104 -10.64 -5.44 -13.03
C ARG A 104 -9.73 -6.43 -12.29
N ILE A 105 -9.65 -6.34 -10.96
CA ILE A 105 -8.84 -7.25 -10.13
C ILE A 105 -9.39 -8.69 -10.19
N ALA A 106 -10.71 -8.86 -10.24
CA ALA A 106 -11.36 -10.16 -10.28
C ALA A 106 -11.22 -10.87 -11.63
N SER A 107 -11.22 -10.13 -12.74
CA SER A 107 -11.19 -10.67 -14.11
C SER A 107 -9.95 -10.23 -14.90
N TRP A 108 -8.80 -10.20 -14.24
CA TRP A 108 -7.57 -9.65 -14.79
C TRP A 108 -7.18 -10.31 -16.13
N GLN A 109 -7.05 -9.52 -17.20
CA GLN A 109 -6.68 -10.01 -18.54
C GLN A 109 -5.25 -9.60 -18.94
N GLN A 110 -4.88 -8.33 -18.74
CA GLN A 110 -3.56 -7.78 -19.08
C GLN A 110 -2.71 -7.56 -17.85
N HIS A 111 -1.44 -7.91 -17.78
CA HIS A 111 -0.67 -7.98 -16.52
C HIS A 111 -0.47 -6.68 -15.71
N ALA A 112 -0.64 -5.50 -16.31
CA ALA A 112 -0.51 -4.21 -15.62
C ALA A 112 -1.79 -3.36 -15.69
N THR A 113 -2.06 -2.61 -14.62
CA THR A 113 -3.13 -1.60 -14.55
C THR A 113 -2.54 -0.27 -14.09
N ILE A 114 -2.76 0.80 -14.85
CA ILE A 114 -2.33 2.15 -14.49
C ILE A 114 -3.53 2.97 -14.08
N ILE A 115 -3.45 3.55 -12.89
CA ILE A 115 -4.48 4.39 -12.33
C ILE A 115 -4.01 5.84 -12.47
N GLY A 116 -4.58 6.51 -13.46
CA GLY A 116 -4.32 7.90 -13.82
C GLY A 116 -5.42 8.84 -13.35
N GLY A 117 -5.14 10.14 -13.34
CA GLY A 117 -6.13 11.16 -12.98
C GLY A 117 -5.46 12.43 -12.43
N ARG A 118 -6.28 13.45 -12.17
CA ARG A 118 -5.81 14.72 -11.60
C ARG A 118 -5.20 14.48 -10.23
N TYR A 119 -4.19 15.27 -9.83
CA TYR A 119 -3.69 15.15 -8.47
C TYR A 119 -4.83 15.43 -7.48
N GLN A 120 -4.80 14.72 -6.35
CA GLN A 120 -5.89 14.70 -5.38
C GLN A 120 -7.30 14.34 -5.92
N SER A 121 -7.44 13.64 -7.05
CA SER A 121 -8.75 13.11 -7.51
C SER A 121 -9.24 11.87 -6.76
N GLY A 122 -8.52 11.42 -5.73
CA GLY A 122 -8.88 10.25 -4.93
C GLY A 122 -8.36 8.91 -5.45
N LYS A 123 -7.37 8.89 -6.36
CA LYS A 123 -6.76 7.66 -6.92
C LYS A 123 -6.32 6.64 -5.88
N SER A 124 -5.47 7.06 -4.94
CA SER A 124 -4.98 6.17 -3.88
C SER A 124 -6.13 5.64 -3.02
N VAL A 125 -7.12 6.48 -2.70
CA VAL A 125 -8.30 6.06 -1.94
C VAL A 125 -9.11 5.02 -2.72
N ALA A 126 -9.43 5.30 -3.98
CA ALA A 126 -10.18 4.36 -4.83
C ALA A 126 -9.48 3.01 -5.00
N THR A 127 -8.15 3.04 -5.20
CA THR A 127 -7.32 1.85 -5.36
C THR A 127 -7.28 1.03 -4.07
N GLN A 128 -7.06 1.70 -2.93
CA GLN A 128 -6.96 1.03 -1.64
C GLN A 128 -8.32 0.44 -1.24
N GLU A 129 -9.42 1.17 -1.43
CA GLU A 129 -10.78 0.64 -1.15
C GLU A 129 -11.17 -0.52 -2.06
N ALA A 130 -10.73 -0.53 -3.31
CA ALA A 130 -10.94 -1.67 -4.20
C ALA A 130 -10.16 -2.92 -3.73
N LEU A 131 -9.03 -2.72 -3.04
CA LEU A 131 -8.20 -3.79 -2.49
C LEU A 131 -8.56 -4.17 -1.06
N ARG A 132 -9.51 -3.50 -0.40
CA ARG A 132 -9.86 -3.75 1.00
C ARG A 132 -10.18 -5.24 1.23
N GLY A 133 -9.49 -5.86 2.19
CA GLY A 133 -9.64 -7.26 2.54
C GLY A 133 -8.98 -8.27 1.59
N VAL A 134 -8.43 -7.82 0.46
CA VAL A 134 -7.72 -8.67 -0.51
C VAL A 134 -6.37 -9.09 0.08
N ARG A 135 -6.07 -10.39 -0.01
CA ARG A 135 -4.77 -10.96 0.40
C ARG A 135 -3.85 -11.07 -0.80
N GLY A 136 -2.55 -11.11 -0.53
CA GLY A 136 -1.53 -11.17 -1.58
C GLY A 136 -1.11 -9.80 -2.10
N VAL A 137 -1.43 -8.72 -1.39
CA VAL A 137 -1.14 -7.34 -1.83
C VAL A 137 0.12 -6.82 -1.15
N VAL A 138 1.10 -6.40 -1.95
CA VAL A 138 2.28 -5.68 -1.47
C VAL A 138 2.21 -4.24 -1.98
N ARG A 139 2.11 -3.29 -1.03
CA ARG A 139 2.08 -1.86 -1.32
C ARG A 139 3.44 -1.21 -1.10
N PHE A 140 3.86 -0.39 -2.06
CA PHE A 140 5.07 0.41 -1.95
C PHE A 140 4.90 1.82 -2.53
N THR A 141 5.49 2.82 -1.89
CA THR A 141 5.50 4.21 -2.38
C THR A 141 6.89 4.58 -2.91
N ILE A 142 6.98 4.92 -4.19
CA ILE A 142 8.26 5.14 -4.89
C ILE A 142 8.73 6.59 -4.70
N ARG A 143 9.64 6.82 -3.76
CA ARG A 143 10.15 8.17 -3.41
C ARG A 143 11.57 8.46 -3.89
N SER A 144 12.29 7.47 -4.39
CA SER A 144 13.72 7.56 -4.72
C SER A 144 14.13 6.53 -5.77
N ALA A 145 15.33 6.68 -6.35
CA ALA A 145 15.85 5.78 -7.37
C ALA A 145 16.17 4.36 -6.83
N ASP A 146 16.53 4.23 -5.55
CA ASP A 146 16.82 2.96 -4.84
C ASP A 146 15.54 2.25 -4.33
N TRP A 147 14.39 2.52 -4.93
CA TRP A 147 13.09 2.05 -4.44
C TRP A 147 12.95 0.52 -4.41
N ALA A 148 13.55 -0.20 -5.36
CA ALA A 148 13.46 -1.65 -5.43
C ALA A 148 14.12 -2.33 -4.21
N ASP A 149 15.30 -1.85 -3.80
CA ASP A 149 15.98 -2.33 -2.59
C ASP A 149 15.19 -2.00 -1.33
N ARG A 150 14.58 -0.80 -1.29
CA ARG A 150 13.72 -0.39 -0.16
C ARG A 150 12.46 -1.23 -0.07
N MET A 151 11.89 -1.64 -1.20
CA MET A 151 10.73 -2.53 -1.25
C MET A 151 11.08 -3.90 -0.67
N CYS A 152 12.22 -4.48 -1.06
CA CYS A 152 12.71 -5.74 -0.51
C CYS A 152 12.88 -5.65 1.01
N LYS A 153 13.55 -4.59 1.49
CA LYS A 153 13.73 -4.34 2.93
C LYS A 153 12.42 -4.14 3.67
N GLN A 154 11.43 -3.45 3.09
CA GLN A 154 10.10 -3.27 3.69
C GLN A 154 9.36 -4.60 3.84
N LEU A 155 9.58 -5.54 2.92
CA LEU A 155 9.01 -6.88 2.98
C LEU A 155 9.78 -7.81 3.93
N GLY A 156 10.98 -7.43 4.36
CA GLY A 156 11.85 -8.23 5.24
C GLY A 156 12.75 -9.22 4.49
N VAL A 157 12.95 -9.01 3.18
CA VAL A 157 13.83 -9.83 2.34
C VAL A 157 15.06 -9.04 1.90
N ASP A 158 16.17 -9.75 1.69
CA ASP A 158 17.48 -9.11 1.46
C ASP A 158 17.67 -8.62 0.03
N ASP A 159 17.02 -9.27 -0.94
CA ASP A 159 17.23 -9.02 -2.36
C ASP A 159 15.98 -9.35 -3.21
N GLU A 160 16.07 -8.98 -4.50
CA GLU A 160 15.02 -9.19 -5.50
C GLU A 160 14.74 -10.69 -5.75
N GLY A 161 15.73 -11.57 -5.59
CA GLY A 161 15.57 -13.01 -5.76
C GLY A 161 14.65 -13.61 -4.70
N LEU A 162 14.84 -13.23 -3.44
CA LEU A 162 13.95 -13.62 -2.35
C LEU A 162 12.55 -13.00 -2.50
N PHE A 163 12.47 -11.74 -2.96
CA PHE A 163 11.19 -11.12 -3.29
C PHE A 163 10.43 -11.93 -4.35
N LYS A 164 11.10 -12.32 -5.44
CA LYS A 164 10.53 -13.17 -6.49
C LYS A 164 10.04 -14.51 -5.95
N GLU A 165 10.82 -15.13 -5.08
CA GLU A 165 10.46 -16.41 -4.45
C GLU A 165 9.24 -16.28 -3.54
N VAL A 166 9.12 -15.19 -2.77
CA VAL A 166 7.89 -14.90 -2.00
C VAL A 166 6.69 -14.80 -2.93
N MET A 167 6.79 -13.97 -3.98
CA MET A 167 5.70 -13.77 -4.93
C MET A 167 5.31 -15.04 -5.68
N ARG A 168 6.26 -15.93 -5.98
CA ARG A 168 6.00 -17.24 -6.60
C ARG A 168 5.21 -18.16 -5.67
N ARG A 169 5.36 -18.03 -4.35
CA ARG A 169 4.68 -18.87 -3.34
C ARG A 169 3.31 -18.33 -2.91
N VAL A 170 3.06 -17.02 -3.08
CA VAL A 170 1.77 -16.39 -2.75
C VAL A 170 0.58 -17.08 -3.45
N PRO A 171 0.59 -17.37 -4.77
CA PRO A 171 -0.51 -18.04 -5.45
C PRO A 171 -0.95 -19.36 -4.79
N GLU A 172 0.02 -20.18 -4.34
CA GLU A 172 -0.27 -21.45 -3.68
C GLU A 172 -0.98 -21.24 -2.33
N LYS A 173 -0.59 -20.21 -1.57
CA LYS A 173 -1.28 -19.84 -0.32
C LYS A 173 -2.65 -19.21 -0.57
N LEU A 174 -2.84 -18.49 -1.66
CA LEU A 174 -4.14 -17.88 -1.99
C LEU A 174 -5.22 -18.94 -2.34
N LYS A 175 -4.82 -20.18 -2.67
CA LYS A 175 -5.76 -21.31 -2.86
C LYS A 175 -6.53 -21.65 -1.58
N ASP A 176 -5.91 -21.45 -0.41
CA ASP A 176 -6.55 -21.67 0.90
C ASP A 176 -7.67 -20.65 1.22
N PHE A 177 -7.78 -19.58 0.41
CA PHE A 177 -8.76 -18.51 0.58
C PHE A 177 -9.68 -18.43 -0.64
N PRO A 178 -10.70 -19.31 -0.76
CA PRO A 178 -11.55 -19.39 -1.95
C PRO A 178 -12.23 -18.05 -2.28
N ASN A 179 -12.64 -17.30 -1.26
CA ASN A 179 -13.34 -16.02 -1.40
C ASN A 179 -12.41 -14.81 -1.63
N ASN A 180 -11.08 -15.00 -1.74
CA ASN A 180 -10.18 -13.90 -2.08
C ASN A 180 -10.44 -13.44 -3.52
N LEU A 181 -10.48 -12.11 -3.74
CA LEU A 181 -10.86 -11.49 -5.01
C LEU A 181 -10.00 -11.95 -6.20
N THR A 182 -8.74 -12.26 -5.95
CA THR A 182 -7.80 -12.78 -6.96
C THR A 182 -7.00 -13.96 -6.41
N LYS A 183 -6.45 -14.78 -7.31
CA LYS A 183 -5.49 -15.86 -6.99
C LYS A 183 -4.05 -15.49 -7.32
N CYS A 184 -3.83 -14.28 -7.84
CA CYS A 184 -2.51 -13.78 -8.18
C CYS A 184 -2.07 -12.73 -7.16
N PRO A 185 -0.79 -12.70 -6.74
CA PRO A 185 -0.23 -11.60 -5.98
C PRO A 185 -0.36 -10.27 -6.73
N ILE A 186 -0.60 -9.20 -5.97
CA ILE A 186 -0.71 -7.83 -6.48
C ILE A 186 0.44 -7.00 -5.92
N LEU A 187 1.17 -6.34 -6.81
CA LEU A 187 2.14 -5.30 -6.48
C LEU A 187 1.50 -3.92 -6.73
N LEU A 188 1.20 -3.19 -5.67
CA LEU A 188 0.69 -1.81 -5.72
C LEU A 188 1.85 -0.82 -5.59
N LEU A 189 2.16 -0.12 -6.68
CA LEU A 189 3.17 0.92 -6.75
C LEU A 189 2.50 2.30 -6.75
N GLU A 190 2.68 3.05 -5.67
CA GLU A 190 2.24 4.44 -5.59
C GLU A 190 3.39 5.36 -6.04
N VAL A 191 3.15 6.19 -7.05
CA VAL A 191 4.17 7.10 -7.62
C VAL A 191 3.79 8.56 -7.28
N PRO A 192 4.39 9.17 -6.24
CA PRO A 192 4.21 10.57 -5.87
C PRO A 192 4.60 11.56 -6.98
N ARG A 193 4.11 12.80 -6.85
CA ARG A 193 4.35 13.87 -7.85
C ARG A 193 5.80 14.33 -7.85
N THR A 194 6.46 14.21 -6.70
CA THR A 194 7.85 14.57 -6.49
C THR A 194 8.82 13.57 -7.14
N THR A 195 8.33 12.45 -7.65
CA THR A 195 9.16 11.42 -8.27
C THR A 195 9.48 11.83 -9.71
N THR A 196 10.62 12.49 -9.89
CA THR A 196 11.14 12.94 -11.19
C THR A 196 12.16 11.97 -11.79
N GLU A 197 12.81 11.17 -10.94
CA GLU A 197 13.84 10.21 -11.32
C GLU A 197 13.32 8.77 -11.26
N GLY A 198 13.81 7.93 -12.19
CA GLY A 198 13.54 6.49 -12.15
C GLY A 198 12.22 6.03 -12.78
N ILE A 199 11.38 6.91 -13.35
CA ILE A 199 10.11 6.50 -13.99
C ILE A 199 10.31 5.38 -15.03
N ASN A 200 11.34 5.49 -15.88
CA ASN A 200 11.71 4.45 -16.84
C ASN A 200 12.04 3.11 -16.19
N LEU A 201 12.68 3.15 -15.01
CA LEU A 201 13.02 1.97 -14.22
C LEU A 201 11.75 1.35 -13.60
N ILE A 202 10.77 2.15 -13.19
CA ILE A 202 9.48 1.65 -12.71
C ILE A 202 8.73 0.98 -13.87
N SER A 203 8.70 1.60 -15.06
CA SER A 203 8.10 1.02 -16.27
C SER A 203 8.77 -0.30 -16.67
N SER A 204 10.11 -0.34 -16.69
CA SER A 204 10.85 -1.57 -17.01
C SER A 204 10.64 -2.65 -15.96
N THR A 205 10.61 -2.29 -14.67
CA THR A 205 10.37 -3.25 -13.58
C THR A 205 8.95 -3.77 -13.61
N ALA A 206 7.95 -2.90 -13.79
CA ALA A 206 6.57 -3.32 -13.98
C ALA A 206 6.44 -4.26 -15.18
N LYS A 207 7.13 -3.99 -16.28
CA LYS A 207 7.18 -4.87 -17.45
C LYS A 207 7.87 -6.20 -17.16
N ASP A 208 9.03 -6.21 -16.51
CA ASP A 208 9.76 -7.44 -16.19
C ASP A 208 8.98 -8.30 -15.17
N VAL A 209 8.29 -7.66 -14.22
CA VAL A 209 7.45 -8.32 -13.21
C VAL A 209 6.14 -8.85 -13.81
N ALA A 210 5.58 -8.11 -14.76
CA ALA A 210 4.38 -8.48 -15.50
C ALA A 210 4.60 -9.53 -16.60
N THR A 211 5.86 -9.82 -17.00
CA THR A 211 6.16 -10.70 -18.14
C THR A 211 6.93 -11.96 -17.76
N ASP A 212 7.04 -12.89 -18.72
CA ASP A 212 7.45 -14.30 -18.58
C ASP A 212 8.82 -14.57 -17.92
N LYS A 213 9.63 -13.55 -17.60
CA LYS A 213 10.87 -13.74 -16.82
C LYS A 213 10.62 -14.11 -15.36
N ILE A 214 9.46 -13.72 -14.80
CA ILE A 214 9.00 -14.14 -13.47
C ILE A 214 7.91 -15.23 -13.59
N GLY A 215 7.60 -15.67 -14.82
CA GLY A 215 6.53 -16.62 -15.09
C GLY A 215 5.18 -16.05 -14.70
N SER A 216 4.69 -15.02 -15.41
CA SER A 216 3.28 -14.56 -15.47
C SER A 216 2.48 -14.39 -14.16
N ALA A 217 3.10 -14.43 -12.98
CA ALA A 217 2.39 -14.68 -11.73
C ALA A 217 2.03 -13.43 -10.93
N ILE A 218 2.52 -12.24 -11.30
CA ILE A 218 2.29 -11.01 -10.51
C ILE A 218 1.50 -10.01 -11.33
N HIS A 219 0.53 -9.43 -10.66
CA HIS A 219 -0.32 -8.39 -11.18
C HIS A 219 0.13 -7.02 -10.64
N VAL A 220 0.38 -6.06 -11.52
CA VAL A 220 0.93 -4.75 -11.12
C VAL A 220 -0.12 -3.67 -11.22
N ILE A 221 -0.33 -2.91 -10.15
CA ILE A 221 -1.13 -1.69 -10.14
C ILE A 221 -0.19 -0.51 -9.92
N VAL A 222 -0.19 0.45 -10.85
CA VAL A 222 0.56 1.69 -10.72
C VAL A 222 -0.41 2.83 -10.46
N SER A 223 -0.44 3.34 -9.22
CA SER A 223 -1.19 4.55 -8.87
C SER A 223 -0.30 5.78 -9.04
N ALA A 224 -0.35 6.38 -10.22
CA ALA A 224 0.41 7.58 -10.55
C ALA A 224 -0.27 8.83 -9.98
N SER A 225 0.46 9.69 -9.28
CA SER A 225 -0.10 10.89 -8.63
C SER A 225 -0.65 11.94 -9.61
N SER A 226 -0.15 12.00 -10.84
CA SER A 226 -0.57 12.91 -11.92
C SER A 226 -0.76 12.16 -13.25
N ALA A 227 -1.49 12.73 -14.23
CA ALA A 227 -1.58 12.07 -15.53
C ALA A 227 -0.27 12.13 -16.30
N ALA A 228 0.56 13.16 -16.11
CA ALA A 228 1.87 13.21 -16.75
C ALA A 228 2.71 11.98 -16.38
N VAL A 229 2.71 11.59 -15.10
CA VAL A 229 3.40 10.37 -14.64
C VAL A 229 2.71 9.12 -15.18
N ALA A 230 1.37 9.09 -15.22
CA ALA A 230 0.63 7.96 -15.78
C ALA A 230 0.92 7.75 -17.28
N LEU A 231 0.96 8.83 -18.06
CA LEU A 231 1.21 8.82 -19.51
C LEU A 231 2.68 8.52 -19.85
N ALA A 232 3.60 8.86 -18.95
CA ALA A 232 5.01 8.52 -19.10
C ALA A 232 5.29 7.02 -18.83
N PHE A 233 4.30 6.29 -18.33
CA PHE A 233 4.43 4.89 -18.01
C PHE A 233 4.02 4.00 -19.19
N ASP A 234 4.88 3.05 -19.52
CA ASP A 234 4.65 2.09 -20.60
C ASP A 234 5.03 0.69 -20.13
N ALA A 235 4.01 -0.11 -19.81
CA ALA A 235 4.16 -1.51 -19.43
C ALA A 235 4.12 -2.47 -20.64
N GLY A 236 4.37 -1.97 -21.85
CA GLY A 236 4.38 -2.73 -23.10
C GLY A 236 3.15 -2.53 -23.96
N GLY A 237 2.58 -1.33 -23.96
CA GLY A 237 1.43 -0.93 -24.78
C GLY A 237 0.08 -1.49 -24.32
N THR A 238 -0.98 -1.16 -25.06
CA THR A 238 -2.39 -1.48 -24.74
C THR A 238 -2.70 -2.97 -24.69
N GLU A 239 -1.81 -3.81 -25.21
CA GLU A 239 -1.93 -5.27 -25.14
C GLU A 239 -1.60 -5.82 -23.74
N ARG A 240 -0.81 -5.09 -22.94
CA ARG A 240 -0.30 -5.53 -21.63
C ARG A 240 -0.70 -4.62 -20.48
N GLN A 241 -1.29 -3.48 -20.82
CA GLN A 241 -1.62 -2.40 -19.90
C GLN A 241 -3.08 -1.99 -20.08
N GLU A 242 -3.78 -1.85 -18.96
CA GLU A 242 -5.09 -1.20 -18.92
C GLU A 242 -5.02 0.10 -18.12
N ASP A 243 -5.53 1.20 -18.68
CA ASP A 243 -5.52 2.52 -18.06
C ASP A 243 -6.90 2.83 -17.49
N ILE A 244 -6.96 3.04 -16.17
CA ILE A 244 -8.18 3.47 -15.47
C ILE A 244 -8.01 4.93 -15.04
N TRP A 245 -8.93 5.78 -15.49
CA TRP A 245 -8.92 7.21 -15.21
C TRP A 245 -9.88 7.57 -14.08
N VAL A 246 -9.33 8.10 -12.99
CA VAL A 246 -10.10 8.61 -11.85
C VAL A 246 -10.33 10.11 -12.03
N GLY A 247 -11.56 10.45 -12.38
CA GLY A 247 -12.05 11.83 -12.50
C GLY A 247 -12.31 12.50 -11.15
N ASP A 248 -12.75 13.76 -11.23
CA ASP A 248 -13.30 14.50 -10.08
C ASP A 248 -14.61 13.86 -9.61
N LEU A 249 -15.15 14.34 -8.49
CA LEU A 249 -16.45 13.85 -8.01
C LEU A 249 -17.57 14.32 -8.95
N THR A 250 -18.65 13.55 -9.01
CA THR A 250 -19.96 14.04 -9.44
C THR A 250 -20.57 14.94 -8.36
N GLU A 251 -21.63 15.69 -8.69
CA GLU A 251 -22.32 16.51 -7.69
C GLU A 251 -22.93 15.63 -6.57
N GLU A 252 -23.45 14.47 -6.93
CA GLU A 252 -24.00 13.48 -6.01
C GLU A 252 -22.91 12.93 -5.07
N GLU A 253 -21.77 12.50 -5.63
CA GLU A 253 -20.61 12.06 -4.84
C GLU A 253 -20.10 13.18 -3.92
N ALA A 254 -20.02 14.42 -4.41
CA ALA A 254 -19.58 15.56 -3.61
C ALA A 254 -20.55 15.86 -2.45
N LYS A 255 -21.86 15.78 -2.70
CA LYS A 255 -22.89 15.93 -1.67
C LYS A 255 -22.76 14.85 -0.60
N GLU A 256 -22.61 13.58 -0.98
CA GLU A 256 -22.39 12.48 -0.04
C GLU A 256 -21.10 12.68 0.77
N PHE A 257 -20.01 13.07 0.11
CA PHE A 257 -18.73 13.33 0.77
C PHE A 257 -18.84 14.44 1.80
N LEU A 258 -19.51 15.53 1.45
CA LEU A 258 -19.71 16.67 2.35
C LEU A 258 -20.68 16.32 3.48
N ALA A 259 -21.66 15.44 3.26
CA ALA A 259 -22.53 14.93 4.31
C ALA A 259 -21.73 14.18 5.40
N LEU A 260 -20.74 13.35 5.02
CA LEU A 260 -19.83 12.69 5.98
C LEU A 260 -19.06 13.70 6.85
N HIS A 261 -18.87 14.93 6.36
CA HIS A 261 -18.17 16.00 7.07
C HIS A 261 -19.13 16.98 7.77
N GLY A 262 -20.43 16.69 7.82
CA GLY A 262 -21.44 17.54 8.46
C GLY A 262 -21.86 18.75 7.63
N HIS A 263 -21.61 18.73 6.32
CA HIS A 263 -21.86 19.83 5.39
C HIS A 263 -22.93 19.49 4.33
N GLU A 264 -23.86 18.59 4.66
CA GLU A 264 -24.93 18.17 3.73
C GLU A 264 -25.82 19.35 3.29
N LYS A 265 -26.07 20.33 4.16
CA LYS A 265 -27.01 21.43 3.87
C LYS A 265 -26.40 22.54 3.02
N ASN A 266 -25.08 22.71 3.06
CA ASN A 266 -24.33 23.77 2.38
C ASN A 266 -23.37 23.21 1.32
N TRP A 267 -23.62 22.00 0.83
CA TRP A 267 -22.73 21.32 -0.12
C TRP A 267 -22.50 22.12 -1.41
N ARG A 268 -23.53 22.82 -1.90
CA ARG A 268 -23.43 23.68 -3.09
C ARG A 268 -22.44 24.82 -2.89
N ASP A 269 -22.41 25.43 -1.71
CA ASP A 269 -21.49 26.53 -1.41
C ASP A 269 -20.03 26.07 -1.47
N PHE A 270 -19.76 24.82 -1.05
CA PHE A 270 -18.44 24.20 -1.18
C PHE A 270 -18.08 23.96 -2.65
N VAL A 271 -18.98 23.35 -3.42
CA VAL A 271 -18.76 23.07 -4.85
C VAL A 271 -18.56 24.38 -5.64
N ASP A 272 -19.35 25.42 -5.34
CA ASP A 272 -19.20 26.74 -5.95
C ASP A 272 -17.91 27.47 -5.55
N ALA A 273 -17.34 27.12 -4.39
CA ALA A 273 -16.11 27.71 -3.89
C ALA A 273 -14.86 27.06 -4.47
N CYS A 274 -14.83 25.73 -4.55
CA CYS A 274 -13.60 24.98 -4.83
C CYS A 274 -13.76 23.85 -5.86
N GLY A 275 -14.94 23.68 -6.45
CA GLY A 275 -15.22 22.68 -7.47
C GLY A 275 -15.46 21.29 -6.91
N LEU A 276 -15.33 20.28 -7.78
CA LEU A 276 -15.67 18.88 -7.48
C LEU A 276 -14.45 18.00 -7.19
N ARG A 277 -13.25 18.57 -7.12
CA ARG A 277 -12.04 17.79 -6.84
C ARG A 277 -12.00 17.46 -5.35
N ILE A 278 -11.93 16.17 -5.02
CA ILE A 278 -12.04 15.71 -3.62
C ILE A 278 -10.95 16.31 -2.71
N GLY A 279 -9.71 16.49 -3.17
CA GLY A 279 -8.68 17.17 -2.39
C GLY A 279 -9.02 18.62 -2.04
N ASP A 280 -9.71 19.31 -2.94
CA ASP A 280 -10.10 20.70 -2.68
C ASP A 280 -11.22 20.78 -1.66
N LEU A 281 -12.19 19.86 -1.77
CA LEU A 281 -13.26 19.73 -0.80
C LEU A 281 -12.71 19.37 0.60
N VAL A 282 -11.72 18.47 0.68
CA VAL A 282 -11.01 18.16 1.94
C VAL A 282 -10.36 19.42 2.51
N LYS A 283 -9.58 20.15 1.71
CA LYS A 283 -8.90 21.38 2.16
C LYS A 283 -9.91 22.45 2.58
N ALA A 284 -11.02 22.60 1.87
CA ALA A 284 -12.10 23.53 2.24
C ALA A 284 -12.73 23.16 3.58
N CYS A 285 -12.98 21.86 3.84
CA CYS A 285 -13.47 21.39 5.14
C CYS A 285 -12.47 21.69 6.27
N GLU A 286 -11.17 21.48 6.03
CA GLU A 286 -10.12 21.80 6.99
C GLU A 286 -9.98 23.31 7.25
N ASN A 287 -10.08 24.13 6.21
CA ASN A 287 -10.05 25.58 6.30
C ASN A 287 -11.22 26.11 7.14
N LEU A 288 -12.42 25.57 6.93
CA LEU A 288 -13.60 25.96 7.69
C LEU A 288 -13.45 25.61 9.18
N LYS A 289 -12.88 24.43 9.51
CA LYS A 289 -12.53 24.06 10.90
C LYS A 289 -11.54 25.02 11.55
N LYS A 290 -10.70 25.68 10.75
CA LYS A 290 -9.74 26.71 11.19
C LYS A 290 -10.33 28.12 11.22
N GLY A 291 -11.62 28.29 10.92
CA GLY A 291 -12.30 29.58 10.89
C GLY A 291 -12.10 30.38 9.59
N ILE A 292 -11.51 29.79 8.55
CA ILE A 292 -11.36 30.42 7.24
C ILE A 292 -12.68 30.25 6.46
N SER A 293 -13.20 31.33 5.90
CA SER A 293 -14.48 31.27 5.18
C SER A 293 -14.36 30.53 3.84
N LEU A 294 -15.49 30.00 3.34
CA LEU A 294 -15.54 29.42 1.99
C LEU A 294 -15.24 30.46 0.90
N ASN A 295 -15.56 31.73 1.14
CA ASN A 295 -15.27 32.80 0.20
C ASN A 295 -13.75 33.09 0.13
N ASP A 296 -13.05 33.07 1.27
CA ASP A 296 -11.59 33.22 1.29
C ASP A 296 -10.93 32.02 0.59
N THR A 297 -11.44 30.82 0.85
CA THR A 297 -11.01 29.59 0.18
C THR A 297 -11.21 29.70 -1.34
N LYS A 298 -12.37 30.20 -1.80
CA LYS A 298 -12.65 30.46 -3.22
C LYS A 298 -11.68 31.47 -3.84
N GLN A 299 -11.33 32.54 -3.13
CA GLN A 299 -10.34 33.50 -3.62
C GLN A 299 -8.95 32.89 -3.73
N GLU A 300 -8.53 32.11 -2.73
CA GLU A 300 -7.27 31.38 -2.76
C GLU A 300 -7.21 30.43 -3.97
N TYR A 301 -8.25 29.62 -4.18
CA TYR A 301 -8.33 28.71 -5.33
C TYR A 301 -8.31 29.42 -6.66
N ARG A 302 -9.05 30.53 -6.81
CA ARG A 302 -9.00 31.34 -8.03
C ARG A 302 -7.61 31.89 -8.30
N ARG A 303 -6.87 32.33 -7.27
CA ARG A 303 -5.49 32.80 -7.43
C ARG A 303 -4.58 31.70 -7.95
N PHE A 304 -4.65 30.50 -7.37
CA PHE A 304 -3.89 29.35 -7.85
C PHE A 304 -4.26 28.99 -9.29
N ALA A 305 -5.54 28.73 -9.57
CA ALA A 305 -6.00 28.39 -10.91
C ALA A 305 -5.64 29.45 -11.97
N THR A 306 -5.64 30.74 -11.61
CA THR A 306 -5.21 31.83 -12.51
C THR A 306 -3.71 31.77 -12.76
N ALA A 307 -2.88 31.58 -11.73
CA ALA A 307 -1.43 31.42 -11.91
C ALA A 307 -1.09 30.17 -12.75
N GLU A 308 -1.85 29.09 -12.60
CA GLU A 308 -1.72 27.89 -13.43
C GLU A 308 -2.06 28.17 -14.90
N ALA A 309 -3.18 28.85 -15.16
CA ALA A 309 -3.60 29.18 -16.52
C ALA A 309 -2.63 30.15 -17.23
N VAL A 310 -2.09 31.14 -16.51
CA VAL A 310 -1.12 32.10 -17.05
C VAL A 310 0.19 31.41 -17.44
N GLY A 311 0.78 30.59 -16.56
CA GLY A 311 2.02 29.87 -16.91
C GLY A 311 1.82 28.84 -18.02
N PHE A 312 0.61 28.30 -18.19
CA PHE A 312 0.28 27.46 -19.34
C PHE A 312 0.26 28.22 -20.67
N MET A 313 -0.37 29.40 -20.70
CA MET A 313 -0.41 30.23 -21.90
C MET A 313 1.00 30.62 -22.37
N GLU A 314 1.92 30.88 -21.44
CA GLU A 314 3.32 31.19 -21.77
C GLU A 314 4.04 30.02 -22.47
N LEU A 315 3.65 28.78 -22.19
CA LEU A 315 4.26 27.57 -22.77
C LEU A 315 3.67 27.16 -24.12
N GLN A 316 2.38 27.46 -24.38
CA GLN A 316 1.74 27.14 -25.66
C GLN A 316 2.26 27.97 -26.85
N VAL A 317 3.00 29.06 -26.61
CA VAL A 317 3.55 29.94 -27.68
C VAL A 317 4.85 29.38 -28.29
N HIS A 318 5.34 28.21 -27.85
CA HIS A 318 6.59 27.62 -28.35
C HIS A 318 6.36 26.41 -29.28
N PRO A 319 6.25 26.60 -30.62
CA PRO A 319 5.77 25.58 -31.57
C PRO A 319 6.75 24.42 -31.87
N LYS A 320 7.77 24.18 -31.03
CA LYS A 320 8.85 23.20 -31.30
C LYS A 320 9.12 22.21 -30.17
N LEU A 321 8.37 22.24 -29.07
CA LEU A 321 8.64 21.38 -27.92
C LEU A 321 7.86 20.07 -28.02
N ASN A 322 8.55 18.94 -27.99
CA ASN A 322 7.92 17.62 -27.82
C ASN A 322 7.53 17.37 -26.35
N GLY A 323 6.74 16.32 -26.07
CA GLY A 323 6.19 16.06 -24.73
C GLY A 323 7.23 15.97 -23.60
N ARG A 324 8.44 15.47 -23.90
CA ARG A 324 9.56 15.41 -22.93
C ARG A 324 10.16 16.80 -22.66
N GLN A 325 10.32 17.62 -23.71
CA GLN A 325 10.80 18.98 -23.58
C GLN A 325 9.78 19.89 -22.89
N MET A 326 8.49 19.71 -23.19
CA MET A 326 7.39 20.40 -22.53
C MET A 326 7.37 20.08 -21.02
N SER A 327 7.54 18.81 -20.66
CA SER A 327 7.69 18.37 -19.26
C SER A 327 8.92 18.98 -18.58
N GLN A 328 10.04 19.15 -19.28
CA GLN A 328 11.27 19.72 -18.71
C GLN A 328 11.19 21.23 -18.53
N GLU A 329 10.61 21.96 -19.49
CA GLU A 329 10.38 23.40 -19.35
C GLU A 329 9.37 23.68 -18.23
N LEU A 330 8.35 22.85 -18.10
CA LEU A 330 7.39 22.93 -17.00
C LEU A 330 8.02 22.74 -15.62
N LEU A 331 8.99 21.84 -15.49
CA LEU A 331 9.70 21.62 -14.24
C LEU A 331 10.66 22.78 -13.89
N LYS A 332 11.12 23.58 -14.87
CA LYS A 332 11.93 24.78 -14.63
C LYS A 332 11.08 25.94 -14.10
N VAL A 333 9.87 26.10 -14.63
CA VAL A 333 8.91 27.14 -14.18
C VAL A 333 8.31 26.77 -12.83
N TYR A 334 8.13 25.47 -12.57
CA TYR A 334 7.56 24.96 -11.33
C TYR A 334 8.52 23.96 -10.64
N PRO A 335 9.59 24.44 -9.99
CA PRO A 335 10.61 23.59 -9.38
C PRO A 335 10.09 22.76 -8.20
N GLU A 336 8.95 23.14 -7.61
CA GLU A 336 8.24 22.37 -6.58
C GLU A 336 7.21 21.37 -7.16
N GLY A 337 7.16 21.25 -8.50
CA GLY A 337 6.37 20.28 -9.26
C GLY A 337 5.31 20.91 -10.17
N MET A 338 4.93 20.24 -11.27
CA MET A 338 4.01 20.76 -12.30
C MET A 338 2.53 20.94 -11.86
N PRO A 339 1.91 22.10 -12.12
CA PRO A 339 0.48 22.36 -11.85
C PRO A 339 -0.51 21.43 -12.58
N GLU A 340 -1.74 21.32 -12.10
CA GLU A 340 -2.63 20.17 -12.37
C GLU A 340 -3.46 20.22 -13.66
N VAL A 341 -3.29 21.27 -14.48
CA VAL A 341 -4.03 21.48 -15.73
C VAL A 341 -3.51 20.65 -16.92
N PHE A 342 -2.32 20.03 -16.82
CA PHE A 342 -1.77 19.20 -17.91
C PHE A 342 -2.59 17.95 -18.26
N ASN A 343 -3.57 17.58 -17.44
CA ASN A 343 -4.46 16.44 -17.69
C ASN A 343 -5.62 16.76 -18.64
N SER A 344 -6.05 18.01 -18.75
CA SER A 344 -7.21 18.39 -19.59
C SER A 344 -6.90 18.36 -21.09
N ILE A 345 -5.64 18.18 -21.47
CA ILE A 345 -5.15 18.34 -22.85
C ILE A 345 -5.22 17.02 -23.65
N ARG A 346 -5.54 15.87 -23.04
CA ARG A 346 -5.88 14.65 -23.82
C ARG A 346 -7.25 14.78 -24.51
N ILE A 347 -8.16 15.60 -23.98
CA ILE A 347 -9.48 15.87 -24.59
C ILE A 347 -9.35 16.86 -25.78
N LEU A 348 -8.35 17.74 -25.78
CA LEU A 348 -8.10 18.69 -26.89
C LEU A 348 -7.19 18.13 -27.99
N LEU A 349 -6.26 17.21 -27.66
CA LEU A 349 -5.36 16.61 -28.64
C LEU A 349 -5.91 15.35 -29.34
N GLY A 350 -7.02 14.77 -28.85
CA GLY A 350 -7.72 13.67 -29.52
C GLY A 350 -8.66 14.09 -30.66
N SER A 351 -8.77 15.39 -30.94
CA SER A 351 -9.69 15.97 -31.92
C SER A 351 -8.99 16.74 -33.05
N LEU A 352 -7.67 16.63 -33.19
CA LEU A 352 -6.98 17.13 -34.38
C LEU A 352 -6.93 16.01 -35.43
N PRO A 353 -7.54 16.21 -36.63
CA PRO A 353 -7.35 15.27 -37.74
C PRO A 353 -5.86 15.25 -38.13
N ASN A 354 -5.38 14.05 -38.48
CA ASN A 354 -4.00 13.74 -38.88
C ASN A 354 -3.37 14.75 -39.83
#